data_AF-A0A965L0X5-F1
#
_entry.id   AF-A0A965L0X5-F1
#
_cell.length_a   1.000
_cell.length_b   1.000
_cell.length_c   1.000
_cell.angle_alpha   90.00
_cell.angle_beta   90.00
_cell.angle_gamma   90.00
#
_symmetry.space_group_name_H-M   'P 1'
#
loop_
_entity.id
_entity.type
_entity.pdbx_description
1 polymer ?
#
loop_
_entity_poly.entity_id
_entity_poly.type
_entity_poly.pdbx_seq_one_letter_code
_entity_poly.pdbx_strand_id
1 'polypeptide(L)'
;MNRRNFTQLGATVIGMSPFMGFANSKKALPQKPAWLLDLIRLNDKQISDNPNPQIIDPQSPDLGAICDGDGIPNALSTGGYISLWAISVSCPESIHYASANLIRCIEKGALYLTKNQHSDGTIDLLSSNFHSPPDTAFSVDNVAVAYQLISGVKGAEKALIPLKKYLLKAGEALIVGGIHTPNHRWVVAAALLKLHAIWPDKRYVARAEEWLLEHIDIDPDGQYTEKSAGGYTAIVNRMLIEMAKGLKKPEILDAVRKNLNMTMYYVHPNGEVVTEASNRQDKGTIKFLNSYYYSYRTLALLDQNGEFAAMCKLIDKSSGNRNSEHLNHFLLEPELWKELPAVKSLPTNYVKTFPYSGIVRIRRGQWDTTILSNNPGFLTFHKGNAVLQGMRIAASFFGKGQFQSSEIKQDGNKWILKNALEGPYYQPYPKDKIEWVIIDDGTDKIKDLIENSGISQIKYYELDTKLTLGSKRNLMHEKTTGDIIVYMDDDDYYPPERIQHAVDKLLENSDILIAGASEMYIYFKHISKMYKCGPYAPYHATAGTFAFKKELLKITKYNDTKSLGEEKEFLKDYTIPMVQL
;
A
#
# COMPACT_ATOMS: atom_id res chain seq x y z
N MET A 1 31.99 -24.19 -29.27
CA MET A 1 33.02 -23.76 -28.28
C MET A 1 32.93 -24.68 -27.07
N ASN A 2 34.06 -25.28 -26.68
CA ASN A 2 34.15 -26.57 -25.99
C ASN A 2 34.21 -26.41 -24.43
N ARG A 3 33.39 -27.17 -23.70
CA ARG A 3 33.11 -27.06 -22.24
C ARG A 3 34.15 -27.77 -21.33
N ARG A 4 35.47 -27.62 -21.55
CA ARG A 4 36.48 -28.40 -20.78
C ARG A 4 37.65 -27.64 -20.14
N ASN A 5 37.71 -26.31 -20.16
CA ASN A 5 38.86 -25.56 -19.62
C ASN A 5 38.59 -24.67 -18.39
N PHE A 6 37.54 -24.90 -17.61
CA PHE A 6 37.20 -24.02 -16.47
C PHE A 6 37.71 -24.48 -15.09
N THR A 7 38.48 -25.57 -14.99
CA THR A 7 38.87 -26.14 -13.67
C THR A 7 40.37 -26.38 -13.52
N GLN A 8 41.23 -25.45 -13.95
CA GLN A 8 42.68 -25.49 -13.65
C GLN A 8 43.33 -24.11 -13.50
N LEU A 9 42.84 -23.27 -12.59
CA LEU A 9 43.62 -22.16 -12.02
C LEU A 9 43.22 -21.97 -10.55
N GLY A 10 43.47 -23.02 -9.78
CA GLY A 10 43.53 -22.96 -8.33
C GLY A 10 44.95 -22.69 -7.87
N ALA A 11 45.04 -21.98 -6.74
CA ALA A 11 46.21 -21.82 -5.89
C ALA A 11 47.37 -20.99 -6.46
N THR A 12 47.45 -19.72 -6.07
CA THR A 12 48.57 -19.12 -5.31
C THR A 12 48.36 -17.60 -5.21
N VAL A 13 47.64 -17.12 -4.20
CA VAL A 13 47.93 -15.94 -3.36
C VAL A 13 47.08 -16.08 -2.10
N ILE A 14 47.58 -16.86 -1.13
CA ILE A 14 47.13 -16.74 0.27
C ILE A 14 48.17 -15.84 0.94
N GLY A 15 47.80 -14.58 1.13
CA GLY A 15 48.64 -13.55 1.73
C GLY A 15 47.89 -12.85 2.86
N MET A 16 47.75 -13.57 3.97
CA MET A 16 47.72 -13.08 5.36
C MET A 16 47.00 -11.75 5.67
N SER A 17 45.75 -11.85 6.13
CA SER A 17 45.23 -10.98 7.19
C SER A 17 45.23 -11.79 8.50
N PRO A 18 45.81 -11.30 9.61
CA PRO A 18 45.78 -12.03 10.87
C PRO A 18 44.39 -11.85 11.50
N PHE A 19 43.49 -12.79 11.22
CA PHE A 19 42.25 -12.94 11.98
C PHE A 19 42.59 -13.71 13.26
N MET A 20 43.00 -12.96 14.28
CA MET A 20 43.16 -13.48 15.63
C MET A 20 41.81 -13.98 16.15
N GLY A 21 41.79 -15.25 16.52
CA GLY A 21 40.78 -15.82 17.39
C GLY A 21 40.72 -15.08 18.73
N PHE A 22 39.57 -15.23 19.39
CA PHE A 22 39.25 -14.64 20.69
C PHE A 22 40.25 -15.09 21.77
N ALA A 23 41.31 -14.31 21.93
CA ALA A 23 41.89 -14.03 23.23
C ALA A 23 41.38 -12.65 23.67
N ASN A 24 40.94 -12.57 24.91
CA ASN A 24 40.23 -11.45 25.53
C ASN A 24 41.17 -10.24 25.75
N SER A 25 41.76 -9.67 24.70
CA SER A 25 42.34 -8.34 24.76
C SER A 25 41.23 -7.34 24.45
N LYS A 26 40.78 -6.59 25.45
CA LYS A 26 39.97 -5.37 25.23
C LYS A 26 40.82 -4.42 24.38
N LYS A 27 40.73 -4.51 23.05
CA LYS A 27 41.22 -3.42 22.18
C LYS A 27 40.46 -2.19 22.62
N ALA A 28 41.18 -1.15 23.05
CA ALA A 28 40.57 0.14 23.32
C ALA A 28 39.80 0.58 22.09
N LEU A 29 38.54 0.98 22.28
CA LEU A 29 37.74 1.54 21.19
C LEU A 29 38.49 2.76 20.62
N PRO A 30 38.45 2.98 19.29
CA PRO A 30 39.00 4.20 18.72
C PRO A 30 38.31 5.42 19.30
N GLN A 31 38.97 6.58 19.28
CA GLN A 31 38.34 7.82 19.72
C GLN A 31 37.13 8.14 18.83
N LYS A 32 35.99 8.50 19.43
CA LYS A 32 34.80 8.90 18.67
C LYS A 32 35.10 10.14 17.82
N PRO A 33 34.83 10.14 16.51
CA PRO A 33 35.07 11.29 15.66
C PRO A 33 34.08 12.43 15.98
N ALA A 34 34.44 13.66 15.63
CA ALA A 34 33.65 14.85 15.95
C ALA A 34 32.18 14.76 15.48
N TRP A 35 31.94 14.26 14.27
CA TRP A 35 30.59 14.09 13.74
C TRP A 35 29.73 13.14 14.60
N LEU A 36 30.33 12.11 15.20
CA LEU A 36 29.61 11.18 16.07
C LEU A 36 29.28 11.82 17.42
N LEU A 37 30.18 12.66 17.95
CA LEU A 37 29.91 13.47 19.14
C LEU A 37 28.76 14.46 18.91
N ASP A 38 28.68 15.05 17.72
CA ASP A 38 27.57 15.94 17.36
C ASP A 38 26.24 15.18 17.28
N LEU A 39 26.23 13.94 16.76
CA LEU A 39 25.02 13.11 16.78
C LEU A 39 24.59 12.76 18.22
N ILE A 40 25.52 12.49 19.14
CA ILE A 40 25.21 12.27 20.57
C ILE A 40 24.59 13.54 21.18
N ARG A 41 25.14 14.73 20.89
CA ARG A 41 24.56 16.00 21.35
C ARG A 41 23.17 16.25 20.77
N LEU A 42 22.93 15.88 19.51
CA LEU A 42 21.61 15.96 18.89
C LEU A 42 20.61 15.00 19.57
N ASN A 43 21.04 13.80 19.97
CA ASN A 43 20.25 12.86 20.75
C ASN A 43 19.83 13.46 22.11
N ASP A 44 20.79 14.03 22.85
CA ASP A 44 20.54 14.69 24.14
C ASP A 44 19.61 15.91 23.98
N LYS A 45 19.75 16.65 22.88
CA LYS A 45 18.85 17.76 22.57
C LYS A 45 17.41 17.28 22.36
N GLN A 46 17.18 16.14 21.70
CA GLN A 46 15.82 15.59 21.54
C GLN A 46 15.17 15.25 22.89
N ILE A 47 15.96 14.74 23.85
CA ILE A 47 15.48 14.48 25.22
C ILE A 47 15.14 15.80 25.93
N SER A 48 15.97 16.83 25.76
CA SER A 48 15.76 18.14 26.38
C SER A 48 14.54 18.89 25.80
N ASP A 49 14.31 18.76 24.49
CA ASP A 49 13.19 19.41 23.79
C ASP A 49 11.84 18.75 24.11
N ASN A 50 11.85 17.49 24.59
CA ASN A 50 10.66 16.77 25.03
C ASN A 50 10.91 16.03 26.35
N PRO A 51 10.87 16.75 27.50
CA PRO A 51 11.39 16.25 28.77
C PRO A 51 10.50 15.19 29.47
N ASN A 52 9.26 15.00 29.03
CA ASN A 52 8.37 14.00 29.64
C ASN A 52 7.35 13.39 28.64
N PRO A 53 7.81 12.60 27.67
CA PRO A 53 6.95 11.97 26.66
C PRO A 53 6.22 10.73 27.20
N GLN A 54 6.62 10.24 28.39
CA GLN A 54 6.15 8.98 28.96
C GLN A 54 4.88 9.18 29.80
N ILE A 55 3.94 8.26 29.67
CA ILE A 55 2.77 8.18 30.57
C ILE A 55 3.27 7.82 31.97
N ILE A 56 3.08 8.73 32.93
CA ILE A 56 3.57 8.59 34.32
C ILE A 56 2.47 8.37 35.35
N ASP A 57 1.19 8.46 34.97
CA ASP A 57 0.05 8.24 35.88
C ASP A 57 0.04 6.77 36.36
N PRO A 58 0.21 6.51 37.67
CA PRO A 58 0.21 5.16 38.22
C PRO A 58 -1.11 4.40 38.03
N GLN A 59 -2.22 5.09 37.79
CA GLN A 59 -3.53 4.48 37.56
C GLN A 59 -3.78 4.15 36.09
N SER A 60 -2.97 4.70 35.18
CA SER A 60 -3.15 4.44 33.75
C SER A 60 -2.82 2.97 33.41
N PRO A 61 -3.66 2.30 32.60
CA PRO A 61 -3.32 0.97 32.07
C PRO A 61 -2.06 1.02 31.19
N ASP A 62 -1.70 2.18 30.67
CA ASP A 62 -0.56 2.42 29.77
C ASP A 62 0.63 3.09 30.47
N LEU A 63 0.73 2.98 31.82
CA LEU A 63 1.88 3.46 32.58
C LEU A 63 3.20 2.98 31.95
N GLY A 64 4.07 3.94 31.60
CA GLY A 64 5.37 3.68 30.97
C GLY A 64 5.36 3.77 29.44
N ALA A 65 4.20 3.86 28.80
CA ALA A 65 4.11 3.99 27.34
C ALA A 65 4.52 5.36 26.83
N ILE A 66 4.81 5.41 25.54
CA ILE A 66 4.92 6.62 24.73
C ILE A 66 3.83 6.56 23.66
N CYS A 67 3.12 7.69 23.49
CA CYS A 67 2.14 7.85 22.43
C CYS A 67 2.79 8.13 21.06
N ASP A 68 2.15 7.70 19.98
CA ASP A 68 2.46 8.23 18.64
C ASP A 68 1.92 9.66 18.44
N GLY A 69 2.04 10.17 17.21
CA GLY A 69 1.57 11.49 16.82
C GLY A 69 0.05 11.70 16.94
N ASP A 70 -0.73 10.61 17.00
CA ASP A 70 -2.18 10.64 17.17
C ASP A 70 -2.60 10.46 18.65
N GLY A 71 -1.62 10.40 19.55
CA GLY A 71 -1.86 10.25 20.99
C GLY A 71 -2.10 8.81 21.44
N ILE A 72 -1.85 7.81 20.59
CA ILE A 72 -2.12 6.40 20.89
C ILE A 72 -0.87 5.75 21.52
N PRO A 73 -0.94 5.24 22.77
CA PRO A 73 0.19 4.54 23.39
C PRO A 73 0.50 3.25 22.62
N ASN A 74 1.75 3.08 22.20
CA ASN A 74 2.13 1.90 21.44
C ASN A 74 3.59 1.46 21.66
N ALA A 75 3.86 0.20 21.28
CA ALA A 75 5.15 -0.43 21.48
C ALA A 75 6.27 0.09 20.55
N LEU A 76 5.94 0.61 19.36
CA LEU A 76 6.94 1.15 18.43
C LEU A 76 7.49 2.50 18.93
N SER A 77 6.62 3.44 19.29
CA SER A 77 6.99 4.72 19.91
C SER A 77 7.76 4.48 21.20
N THR A 78 7.29 3.56 22.05
CA THR A 78 7.96 3.23 23.31
C THR A 78 9.35 2.63 23.08
N GLY A 79 9.49 1.70 22.14
CA GLY A 79 10.78 1.11 21.76
C GLY A 79 11.78 2.13 21.21
N GLY A 80 11.30 3.09 20.40
CA GLY A 80 12.11 4.19 19.87
C GLY A 80 12.70 5.07 20.97
N TYR A 81 11.88 5.49 21.95
CA TYR A 81 12.36 6.28 23.09
C TYR A 81 13.26 5.49 24.05
N ILE A 82 13.01 4.19 24.24
CA ILE A 82 13.93 3.32 24.98
C ILE A 82 15.31 3.34 24.33
N SER A 83 15.40 3.23 22.99
CA SER A 83 16.67 3.34 22.25
C SER A 83 17.29 4.73 22.39
N LEU A 84 16.50 5.81 22.27
CA LEU A 84 16.95 7.19 22.46
C LEU A 84 17.61 7.40 23.83
N TRP A 85 16.96 6.95 24.91
CA TRP A 85 17.48 7.07 26.26
C TRP A 85 18.67 6.14 26.51
N ALA A 86 18.65 4.93 25.94
CA ALA A 86 19.75 3.97 26.05
C ALA A 86 21.06 4.54 25.49
N ILE A 87 21.00 5.27 24.37
CA ILE A 87 22.15 5.98 23.81
C ILE A 87 22.74 6.96 24.84
N SER A 88 21.91 7.85 25.40
CA SER A 88 22.39 8.89 26.30
C SER A 88 22.94 8.34 27.62
N VAL A 89 22.33 7.31 28.20
CA VAL A 89 22.84 6.74 29.47
C VAL A 89 24.10 5.89 29.28
N SER A 90 24.36 5.37 28.08
CA SER A 90 25.51 4.51 27.79
C SER A 90 26.75 5.26 27.29
N CYS A 91 26.60 6.47 26.74
CA CYS A 91 27.70 7.25 26.17
C CYS A 91 28.32 8.19 27.22
N PRO A 92 29.62 8.04 27.58
CA PRO A 92 30.30 8.95 28.50
C PRO A 92 30.28 10.43 28.09
N GLU A 93 30.15 10.71 26.80
CA GLU A 93 30.13 12.05 26.23
C GLU A 93 28.74 12.71 26.27
N SER A 94 27.69 11.96 26.63
CA SER A 94 26.34 12.48 26.83
C SER A 94 26.22 13.23 28.15
N ILE A 95 25.43 14.30 28.17
CA ILE A 95 25.08 15.00 29.42
C ILE A 95 24.20 14.17 30.36
N HIS A 96 23.64 13.06 29.87
CA HIS A 96 22.82 12.15 30.65
C HIS A 96 23.50 10.80 30.91
N TYR A 97 24.83 10.73 30.75
CA TYR A 97 25.60 9.51 31.03
C TYR A 97 25.29 8.95 32.43
N ALA A 98 24.94 7.66 32.49
CA ALA A 98 24.53 6.95 33.69
C ALA A 98 23.38 7.63 34.49
N SER A 99 22.51 8.40 33.83
CA SER A 99 21.37 9.07 34.47
C SER A 99 20.38 8.07 35.07
N ALA A 100 20.28 8.04 36.40
CA ALA A 100 19.33 7.19 37.12
C ALA A 100 17.86 7.48 36.74
N ASN A 101 17.54 8.71 36.37
CA ASN A 101 16.19 9.08 35.93
C ASN A 101 15.85 8.41 34.59
N LEU A 102 16.72 8.54 33.59
CA LEU A 102 16.49 7.94 32.27
C LEU A 102 16.49 6.41 32.34
N ILE A 103 17.36 5.82 33.16
CA ILE A 103 17.35 4.37 33.42
C ILE A 103 15.98 3.92 33.96
N ARG A 104 15.37 4.70 34.86
CA ARG A 104 14.02 4.42 35.37
C ARG A 104 12.94 4.57 34.29
N CYS A 105 13.06 5.55 33.40
CA CYS A 105 12.17 5.69 32.24
C CYS A 105 12.27 4.47 31.30
N ILE A 106 13.48 3.97 31.04
CA ILE A 106 13.71 2.74 30.27
C ILE A 106 13.05 1.54 30.97
N GLU A 107 13.23 1.38 32.28
CA GLU A 107 12.60 0.31 33.06
C GLU A 107 11.07 0.33 32.95
N LYS A 108 10.44 1.50 33.12
CA LYS A 108 8.99 1.67 32.97
C LYS A 108 8.50 1.33 31.56
N GLY A 109 9.20 1.81 30.54
CA GLY A 109 8.87 1.51 29.14
C GLY A 109 8.98 0.01 28.85
N ALA A 110 10.03 -0.64 29.33
CA ALA A 110 10.22 -2.07 29.18
C ALA A 110 9.11 -2.88 29.89
N LEU A 111 8.67 -2.44 31.07
CA LEU A 111 7.53 -3.04 31.77
C LEU A 111 6.24 -2.90 30.96
N TYR A 112 5.96 -1.72 30.41
CA TYR A 112 4.83 -1.50 29.50
C TYR A 112 4.88 -2.45 28.29
N LEU A 113 6.04 -2.56 27.63
CA LEU A 113 6.23 -3.48 26.49
C LEU A 113 5.92 -4.92 26.88
N THR A 114 6.42 -5.40 28.02
CA THR A 114 6.12 -6.77 28.48
C THR A 114 4.66 -6.99 28.84
N LYS A 115 3.97 -5.96 29.33
CA LYS A 115 2.55 -6.02 29.72
C LYS A 115 1.63 -6.10 28.49
N ASN A 116 1.94 -5.34 27.45
CA ASN A 116 1.13 -5.21 26.24
C ASN A 116 1.56 -6.15 25.10
N GLN A 117 2.53 -7.02 25.35
CA GLN A 117 2.91 -8.09 24.43
C GLN A 117 2.01 -9.31 24.61
N HIS A 118 1.40 -9.75 23.52
CA HIS A 118 0.50 -10.91 23.47
C HIS A 118 1.17 -12.20 23.94
N SER A 119 0.37 -13.20 24.30
CA SER A 119 0.85 -14.50 24.79
C SER A 119 1.78 -15.21 23.79
N ASP A 120 1.52 -15.05 22.50
CA ASP A 120 2.34 -15.55 21.39
C ASP A 120 3.66 -14.77 21.16
N GLY A 121 3.82 -13.61 21.80
CA GLY A 121 5.00 -12.75 21.69
C GLY A 121 4.87 -11.58 20.72
N THR A 122 3.76 -11.46 20.00
CA THR A 122 3.51 -10.34 19.10
C THR A 122 3.05 -9.08 19.83
N ILE A 123 3.07 -7.95 19.12
CA ILE A 123 2.50 -6.67 19.55
C ILE A 123 1.45 -6.19 18.55
N ASP A 124 0.62 -5.26 18.99
CA ASP A 124 -0.31 -4.52 18.13
C ASP A 124 0.29 -3.18 17.69
N LEU A 125 0.02 -2.82 16.44
CA LEU A 125 -0.05 -1.45 15.97
C LEU A 125 -1.52 -1.05 15.97
N LEU A 126 -1.98 -0.43 17.06
CA LEU A 126 -3.40 -0.20 17.34
C LEU A 126 -4.16 0.59 16.25
N SER A 127 -3.45 1.32 15.40
CA SER A 127 -4.04 2.02 14.26
C SER A 127 -4.41 1.12 13.09
N SER A 128 -3.87 -0.11 12.99
CA SER A 128 -4.06 -0.96 11.80
C SER A 128 -3.77 -2.46 11.94
N ASN A 129 -2.76 -2.89 12.70
CA ASN A 129 -2.28 -4.29 12.69
C ASN A 129 -2.34 -4.91 14.09
N PHE A 130 -3.10 -6.00 14.24
CA PHE A 130 -3.17 -6.76 15.48
C PHE A 130 -2.35 -8.05 15.38
N HIS A 131 -1.74 -8.48 16.49
CA HIS A 131 -0.86 -9.63 16.56
C HIS A 131 0.18 -9.65 15.43
N SER A 132 0.92 -8.56 15.25
CA SER A 132 1.69 -8.30 14.02
C SER A 132 3.16 -8.71 14.18
N PRO A 133 3.64 -9.79 13.52
CA PRO A 133 5.05 -10.13 13.54
C PRO A 133 5.95 -9.05 12.91
N PRO A 134 5.60 -8.39 11.80
CA PRO A 134 6.40 -7.29 11.26
C PRO A 134 6.60 -6.12 12.22
N ASP A 135 5.53 -5.65 12.87
CA ASP A 135 5.64 -4.55 13.83
C ASP A 135 6.45 -4.99 15.06
N THR A 136 6.28 -6.25 15.48
CA THR A 136 7.12 -6.87 16.52
C THR A 136 8.60 -6.83 16.13
N ALA A 137 8.95 -7.17 14.89
CA ALA A 137 10.33 -7.14 14.41
C ALA A 137 10.90 -5.71 14.36
N PHE A 138 10.13 -4.70 13.95
CA PHE A 138 10.54 -3.30 14.02
C PHE A 138 10.77 -2.83 15.46
N SER A 139 9.97 -3.29 16.42
CA SER A 139 10.21 -3.00 17.84
C SER A 139 11.48 -3.68 18.34
N VAL A 140 11.69 -4.96 18.00
CA VAL A 140 12.91 -5.71 18.33
C VAL A 140 14.17 -5.00 17.84
N ASP A 141 14.15 -4.42 16.64
CA ASP A 141 15.30 -3.69 16.07
C ASP A 141 15.81 -2.58 17.01
N ASN A 142 14.90 -1.76 17.53
CA ASN A 142 15.23 -0.69 18.48
C ASN A 142 15.58 -1.23 19.87
N VAL A 143 14.76 -2.13 20.40
CA VAL A 143 14.84 -2.58 21.79
C VAL A 143 16.06 -3.48 22.02
N ALA A 144 16.47 -4.27 21.03
CA ALA A 144 17.67 -5.12 21.11
C ALA A 144 18.95 -4.27 21.15
N VAL A 145 19.02 -3.20 20.35
CA VAL A 145 20.15 -2.26 20.40
C VAL A 145 20.19 -1.55 21.75
N ALA A 146 19.04 -1.10 22.27
CA ALA A 146 18.96 -0.50 23.59
C ALA A 146 19.46 -1.45 24.69
N TYR A 147 19.07 -2.73 24.63
CA TYR A 147 19.54 -3.76 25.56
C TYR A 147 21.07 -3.89 25.52
N GLN A 148 21.68 -3.92 24.34
CA GLN A 148 23.12 -4.01 24.19
C GLN A 148 23.84 -2.77 24.73
N LEU A 149 23.34 -1.57 24.44
CA LEU A 149 23.96 -0.32 24.87
C LEU A 149 23.98 -0.16 26.40
N ILE A 150 22.90 -0.53 27.08
CA ILE A 150 22.83 -0.40 28.54
C ILE A 150 23.39 -1.61 29.29
N SER A 151 23.77 -2.69 28.58
CA SER A 151 24.42 -3.87 29.15
C SER A 151 25.83 -3.51 29.64
N GLY A 152 25.93 -3.17 30.92
CA GLY A 152 27.17 -2.70 31.56
C GLY A 152 27.08 -1.28 32.13
N VAL A 153 25.96 -0.58 31.93
CA VAL A 153 25.67 0.69 32.60
C VAL A 153 25.24 0.39 34.04
N LYS A 154 25.97 0.96 35.01
CA LYS A 154 25.68 0.79 36.44
C LYS A 154 24.25 1.27 36.76
N GLY A 155 23.45 0.43 37.40
CA GLY A 155 22.07 0.75 37.79
C GLY A 155 21.01 0.35 36.76
N ALA A 156 21.40 -0.10 35.57
CA ALA A 156 20.48 -0.55 34.52
C ALA A 156 20.01 -2.01 34.69
N GLU A 157 20.48 -2.73 35.71
CA GLU A 157 20.25 -4.17 35.89
C GLU A 157 18.76 -4.50 35.98
N LYS A 158 17.96 -3.63 36.61
CA LYS A 158 16.49 -3.79 36.70
C LYS A 158 15.79 -3.61 35.37
N ALA A 159 16.26 -2.69 34.53
CA ALA A 159 15.68 -2.44 33.20
C ALA A 159 15.99 -3.59 32.23
N LEU A 160 17.16 -4.23 32.35
CA LEU A 160 17.58 -5.35 31.50
C LEU A 160 16.64 -6.57 31.63
N ILE A 161 16.02 -6.79 32.80
CA ILE A 161 15.14 -7.95 33.04
C ILE A 161 13.88 -7.93 32.15
N PRO A 162 13.01 -6.90 32.19
CA PRO A 162 11.84 -6.84 31.32
C PRO A 162 12.21 -6.70 29.84
N LEU A 163 13.30 -5.99 29.51
CA LEU A 163 13.77 -5.91 28.11
C LEU A 163 14.12 -7.30 27.55
N LYS A 164 14.90 -8.08 28.30
CA LYS A 164 15.24 -9.46 27.91
C LYS A 164 13.99 -10.33 27.76
N LYS A 165 13.05 -10.22 28.71
CA LYS A 165 11.79 -10.98 28.67
C LYS A 165 10.99 -10.65 27.41
N TYR A 166 10.84 -9.36 27.09
CA TYR A 166 10.14 -8.89 25.90
C TYR A 166 10.79 -9.42 24.62
N LEU A 167 12.11 -9.26 24.50
CA LEU A 167 12.88 -9.64 23.31
C LEU A 167 12.87 -11.16 23.04
N LEU A 168 13.04 -11.98 24.08
CA LEU A 168 12.99 -13.43 23.93
C LEU A 168 11.59 -13.92 23.51
N LYS A 169 10.54 -13.35 24.08
CA LYS A 169 9.15 -13.68 23.71
C LYS A 169 8.84 -13.22 22.28
N ALA A 170 9.34 -12.05 21.87
CA ALA A 170 9.26 -11.60 20.49
C ALA A 170 9.98 -12.57 19.54
N GLY A 171 11.14 -13.09 19.93
CA GLY A 171 11.85 -14.13 19.17
C GLY A 171 11.00 -15.37 18.92
N GLU A 172 10.22 -15.83 19.90
CA GLU A 172 9.28 -16.96 19.73
C GLU A 172 8.15 -16.64 18.72
N ALA A 173 7.66 -15.40 18.69
CA ALA A 173 6.68 -14.99 17.67
C ALA A 173 7.30 -14.97 16.27
N LEU A 174 8.51 -14.43 16.14
CA LEU A 174 9.16 -14.19 14.83
C LEU A 174 9.62 -15.47 14.14
N ILE A 175 9.90 -16.55 14.88
CA ILE A 175 10.29 -17.84 14.27
C ILE A 175 9.16 -18.51 13.50
N VAL A 176 7.89 -18.21 13.81
CA VAL A 176 6.71 -18.78 13.14
C VAL A 176 5.83 -17.74 12.45
N GLY A 177 6.02 -16.45 12.75
CA GLY A 177 5.18 -15.36 12.27
C GLY A 177 5.31 -15.07 10.78
N GLY A 178 4.20 -14.62 10.17
CA GLY A 178 4.11 -14.20 8.77
C GLY A 178 4.45 -12.72 8.54
N ILE A 179 4.17 -12.23 7.32
CA ILE A 179 4.50 -10.86 6.88
C ILE A 179 3.32 -10.20 6.13
N HIS A 180 3.28 -8.85 6.14
CA HIS A 180 2.28 -8.07 5.38
C HIS A 180 2.73 -7.62 3.98
N THR A 181 4.04 -7.39 3.79
CA THR A 181 4.63 -6.86 2.57
C THR A 181 6.03 -7.44 2.36
N PRO A 182 6.58 -7.48 1.13
CA PRO A 182 7.82 -8.19 0.84
C PRO A 182 9.03 -7.75 1.71
N ASN A 183 9.21 -6.46 1.98
CA ASN A 183 10.28 -5.93 2.83
C ASN A 183 10.30 -6.50 4.24
N HIS A 184 9.16 -6.94 4.77
CA HIS A 184 9.06 -7.45 6.14
C HIS A 184 9.83 -8.76 6.34
N ARG A 185 10.08 -9.54 5.28
CA ARG A 185 10.96 -10.73 5.35
C ARG A 185 12.33 -10.36 5.88
N TRP A 186 12.90 -9.29 5.34
CA TRP A 186 14.23 -8.81 5.70
C TRP A 186 14.25 -8.19 7.10
N VAL A 187 13.18 -7.48 7.50
CA VAL A 187 13.05 -6.92 8.86
C VAL A 187 12.97 -8.04 9.90
N VAL A 188 12.14 -9.05 9.67
CA VAL A 188 12.00 -10.22 10.57
C VAL A 188 13.31 -11.00 10.65
N ALA A 189 13.95 -11.28 9.51
CA ALA A 189 15.21 -12.01 9.45
C ALA A 189 16.35 -11.26 10.18
N ALA A 190 16.49 -9.95 9.95
CA ALA A 190 17.49 -9.13 10.63
C ALA A 190 17.24 -9.06 12.15
N ALA A 191 15.98 -8.89 12.58
CA ALA A 191 15.61 -8.89 13.99
C ALA A 191 15.97 -10.22 14.68
N LEU A 192 15.67 -11.36 14.05
CA LEU A 192 16.05 -12.68 14.54
C LEU A 192 17.58 -12.86 14.64
N LEU A 193 18.34 -12.39 13.65
CA LEU A 193 19.80 -12.46 13.68
C LEU A 193 20.40 -11.53 14.74
N LYS A 194 19.77 -10.39 15.01
CA LYS A 194 20.12 -9.50 16.11
C LYS A 194 19.90 -10.16 17.46
N LEU A 195 18.76 -10.83 17.66
CA LEU A 195 18.51 -11.64 18.84
C LEU A 195 19.52 -12.79 18.96
N HIS A 196 19.84 -13.48 17.86
CA HIS A 196 20.84 -14.56 17.83
C HIS A 196 22.23 -14.08 18.29
N ALA A 197 22.63 -12.86 17.91
CA ALA A 197 23.90 -12.28 18.33
C ALA A 197 23.97 -12.02 19.85
N ILE A 198 22.83 -11.74 20.49
CA ILE A 198 22.75 -11.52 21.95
C ILE A 198 22.56 -12.86 22.69
N TRP A 199 21.65 -13.70 22.20
CA TRP A 199 21.30 -15.01 22.73
C TRP A 199 21.26 -16.03 21.59
N PRO A 200 22.33 -16.82 21.41
CA PRO A 200 22.41 -17.77 20.30
C PRO A 200 21.27 -18.81 20.32
N ASP A 201 20.42 -18.74 19.30
CA ASP A 201 19.41 -19.76 19.00
C ASP A 201 19.47 -20.14 17.51
N LYS A 202 19.57 -21.43 17.22
CA LYS A 202 19.65 -21.95 15.84
C LYS A 202 18.32 -21.78 15.08
N ARG A 203 17.19 -21.71 15.76
CA ARG A 203 15.87 -21.48 15.16
C ARG A 203 15.79 -20.11 14.49
N TYR A 204 16.44 -19.09 15.09
CA TYR A 204 16.50 -17.74 14.53
C TYR A 204 17.25 -17.70 13.19
N VAL A 205 18.40 -18.38 13.13
CA VAL A 205 19.19 -18.52 11.90
C VAL A 205 18.41 -19.31 10.85
N ALA A 206 17.78 -20.43 11.25
CA ALA A 206 17.01 -21.26 10.34
C ALA A 206 15.85 -20.47 9.68
N ARG A 207 15.12 -19.67 10.45
CA ARG A 207 14.04 -18.83 9.93
C ARG A 207 14.53 -17.70 9.02
N ALA A 208 15.67 -17.08 9.34
CA ALA A 208 16.28 -16.08 8.46
C ALA A 208 16.73 -16.67 7.12
N GLU A 209 17.30 -17.89 7.14
CA GLU A 209 17.66 -18.64 5.94
C GLU A 209 16.44 -19.07 5.12
N GLU A 210 15.35 -19.48 5.77
CA GLU A 210 14.09 -19.82 5.12
C GLU A 210 13.54 -18.65 4.30
N TRP A 211 13.50 -17.43 4.85
CA TRP A 211 13.09 -16.24 4.10
C TRP A 211 14.03 -15.93 2.93
N LEU A 212 15.33 -16.22 3.06
CA LEU A 212 16.30 -16.01 2.00
C LEU A 212 16.10 -16.97 0.82
N LEU A 213 15.46 -18.13 1.02
CA LEU A 213 15.10 -19.07 -0.06
C LEU A 213 14.09 -18.48 -1.05
N GLU A 214 13.30 -17.48 -0.66
CA GLU A 214 12.42 -16.75 -1.58
C GLU A 214 13.18 -15.81 -2.53
N HIS A 215 14.49 -15.68 -2.33
CA HIS A 215 15.37 -14.72 -2.99
C HIS A 215 15.08 -13.25 -2.65
N ILE A 216 16.10 -12.42 -2.84
CA ILE A 216 15.98 -10.97 -2.71
C ILE A 216 15.28 -10.45 -3.96
N ASP A 217 14.15 -9.80 -3.75
CA ASP A 217 13.23 -9.29 -4.76
C ASP A 217 13.71 -7.95 -5.33
N ILE A 218 14.90 -7.99 -5.95
CA ILE A 218 15.53 -6.86 -6.62
C ILE A 218 15.56 -7.06 -8.14
N ASP A 219 15.06 -6.09 -8.87
CA ASP A 219 15.00 -6.15 -10.33
C ASP A 219 16.39 -5.89 -10.98
N PRO A 220 16.55 -6.11 -12.30
CA PRO A 220 17.78 -5.81 -13.04
C PRO A 220 18.27 -4.36 -12.92
N ASP A 221 17.38 -3.40 -12.68
CA ASP A 221 17.70 -1.98 -12.53
C ASP A 221 18.22 -1.64 -11.13
N GLY A 222 17.99 -2.50 -10.14
CA GLY A 222 18.40 -2.31 -8.74
C GLY A 222 17.28 -1.83 -7.82
N GLN A 223 16.03 -1.89 -8.26
CA GLN A 223 14.87 -1.49 -7.46
C GLN A 223 14.26 -2.70 -6.75
N TYR A 224 13.88 -2.53 -5.48
CA TYR A 224 13.11 -3.53 -4.73
C TYR A 224 11.61 -3.43 -5.06
N THR A 225 10.84 -4.48 -4.78
CA THR A 225 9.40 -4.56 -5.10
C THR A 225 8.59 -3.38 -4.59
N GLU A 226 8.93 -2.80 -3.44
CA GLU A 226 8.21 -1.66 -2.84
C GLU A 226 8.28 -0.40 -3.70
N LYS A 227 9.33 -0.26 -4.53
CA LYS A 227 9.65 0.95 -5.31
C LYS A 227 9.68 2.24 -4.47
N SER A 228 9.96 2.14 -3.17
CA SER A 228 9.88 3.27 -2.24
C SER A 228 11.25 3.84 -1.97
N ALA A 229 11.77 4.62 -2.92
CA ALA A 229 13.09 5.23 -2.81
C ALA A 229 13.15 6.29 -1.68
N GLY A 230 12.00 6.86 -1.28
CA GLY A 230 11.91 7.81 -0.18
C GLY A 230 11.70 7.19 1.21
N GLY A 231 11.62 5.85 1.32
CA GLY A 231 11.31 5.16 2.57
C GLY A 231 11.84 3.73 2.64
N TYR A 232 11.03 2.76 2.23
CA TYR A 232 11.28 1.34 2.53
C TYR A 232 12.58 0.79 1.91
N THR A 233 13.03 1.32 0.78
CA THR A 233 14.27 0.88 0.13
C THR A 233 15.49 1.04 1.04
N ALA A 234 15.55 2.13 1.80
CA ALA A 234 16.62 2.36 2.77
C ALA A 234 16.61 1.33 3.90
N ILE A 235 15.41 0.97 4.37
CA ILE A 235 15.20 -0.06 5.40
C ILE A 235 15.67 -1.42 4.88
N VAL A 236 15.26 -1.82 3.67
CA VAL A 236 15.69 -3.09 3.06
C VAL A 236 17.21 -3.15 2.96
N ASN A 237 17.86 -2.09 2.48
CA ASN A 237 19.32 -2.02 2.43
C ASN A 237 19.97 -2.26 3.80
N ARG A 238 19.46 -1.60 4.86
CA ARG A 238 19.97 -1.79 6.23
C ARG A 238 19.79 -3.22 6.70
N MET A 239 18.59 -3.78 6.55
CA MET A 239 18.28 -5.14 6.98
C MET A 239 19.15 -6.18 6.26
N LEU A 240 19.36 -6.04 4.95
CA LEU A 240 20.21 -6.93 4.18
C LEU A 240 21.69 -6.83 4.59
N ILE A 241 22.18 -5.64 4.95
CA ILE A 241 23.53 -5.49 5.54
C ILE A 241 23.63 -6.23 6.88
N GLU A 242 22.63 -6.09 7.76
CA GLU A 242 22.59 -6.80 9.03
C GLU A 242 22.53 -8.32 8.83
N MET A 243 21.75 -8.79 7.87
CA MET A 243 21.66 -10.21 7.50
C MET A 243 22.99 -10.74 6.96
N ALA A 244 23.66 -10.01 6.06
CA ALA A 244 24.96 -10.39 5.54
C ALA A 244 25.99 -10.61 6.66
N LYS A 245 25.97 -9.74 7.68
CA LYS A 245 26.82 -9.86 8.87
C LYS A 245 26.41 -11.05 9.75
N GLY A 246 25.12 -11.16 10.08
CA GLY A 246 24.59 -12.20 10.97
C GLY A 246 24.72 -13.62 10.42
N LEU A 247 24.47 -13.81 9.12
CA LEU A 247 24.60 -15.09 8.43
C LEU A 247 26.03 -15.36 7.93
N LYS A 248 26.91 -14.34 7.94
CA LYS A 248 28.24 -14.38 7.32
C LYS A 248 28.19 -14.70 5.83
N LYS A 249 27.23 -14.09 5.13
CA LYS A 249 26.95 -14.26 3.70
C LYS A 249 27.18 -12.95 2.93
N PRO A 250 28.43 -12.63 2.54
CA PRO A 250 28.75 -11.36 1.88
C PRO A 250 28.05 -11.17 0.52
N GLU A 251 27.60 -12.24 -0.12
CA GLU A 251 26.85 -12.21 -1.38
C GLU A 251 25.49 -11.49 -1.28
N ILE A 252 24.90 -11.42 -0.07
CA ILE A 252 23.67 -10.64 0.17
C ILE A 252 23.90 -9.14 -0.13
N LEU A 253 25.13 -8.66 0.05
CA LEU A 253 25.49 -7.26 -0.19
C LEU A 253 25.41 -6.87 -1.67
N ASP A 254 25.39 -7.83 -2.60
CA ASP A 254 25.31 -7.52 -4.03
C ASP A 254 23.99 -6.87 -4.40
N ALA A 255 22.89 -7.26 -3.75
CA ALA A 255 21.60 -6.59 -3.90
C ALA A 255 21.66 -5.14 -3.40
N VAL A 256 22.27 -4.93 -2.23
CA VAL A 256 22.44 -3.59 -1.64
C VAL A 256 23.29 -2.70 -2.54
N ARG A 257 24.43 -3.20 -3.04
CA ARG A 257 25.29 -2.48 -3.99
C ARG A 257 24.54 -2.08 -5.25
N LYS A 258 23.76 -3.00 -5.82
CA LYS A 258 22.95 -2.75 -7.01
C LYS A 258 21.93 -1.64 -6.78
N ASN A 259 21.25 -1.66 -5.63
CA ASN A 259 20.32 -0.60 -5.26
C ASN A 259 21.00 0.75 -5.02
N LEU A 260 22.11 0.78 -4.27
CA LEU A 260 22.85 2.02 -4.04
C LEU A 260 23.39 2.61 -5.36
N ASN A 261 23.87 1.78 -6.28
CA ASN A 261 24.27 2.22 -7.61
C ASN A 261 23.12 2.85 -8.41
N MET A 262 21.93 2.26 -8.35
CA MET A 262 20.73 2.80 -8.97
C MET A 262 20.33 4.15 -8.34
N THR A 263 20.35 4.24 -7.02
CA THR A 263 19.86 5.45 -6.32
C THR A 263 20.73 6.68 -6.54
N MET A 264 22.00 6.55 -6.98
CA MET A 264 22.81 7.68 -7.46
C MET A 264 22.17 8.42 -8.64
N TYR A 265 21.37 7.72 -9.46
CA TYR A 265 20.61 8.31 -10.57
C TYR A 265 19.21 8.77 -10.12
N TYR A 266 18.80 8.46 -8.89
CA TYR A 266 17.52 8.86 -8.28
C TYR A 266 17.63 10.15 -7.47
N VAL A 267 18.68 10.94 -7.67
CA VAL A 267 18.95 12.17 -6.93
C VAL A 267 18.71 13.38 -7.82
N HIS A 268 17.80 14.26 -7.40
CA HIS A 268 17.60 15.57 -8.02
C HIS A 268 18.76 16.53 -7.72
N PRO A 269 18.96 17.59 -8.52
CA PRO A 269 20.03 18.57 -8.30
C PRO A 269 20.04 19.23 -6.92
N ASN A 270 18.88 19.37 -6.28
CA ASN A 270 18.73 19.92 -4.92
C ASN A 270 18.93 18.89 -3.80
N GLY A 271 19.20 17.62 -4.13
CA GLY A 271 19.43 16.53 -3.17
C GLY A 271 18.18 15.72 -2.81
N GLU A 272 17.00 16.09 -3.32
CA GLU A 272 15.79 15.29 -3.16
C GLU A 272 15.93 13.94 -3.88
N VAL A 273 15.30 12.91 -3.33
CA VAL A 273 15.18 11.60 -3.99
C VAL A 273 13.91 11.52 -4.82
N VAL A 274 13.98 10.83 -5.94
CA VAL A 274 12.86 10.59 -6.84
C VAL A 274 11.88 9.62 -6.24
N THR A 275 10.66 10.09 -6.02
CA THR A 275 9.57 9.35 -5.39
C THR A 275 8.39 9.14 -6.34
N GLU A 276 8.39 9.75 -7.53
CA GLU A 276 7.29 9.73 -8.48
C GLU A 276 7.02 8.33 -9.05
N ALA A 277 8.05 7.48 -9.05
CA ALA A 277 8.00 6.07 -9.44
C ALA A 277 7.54 5.12 -8.31
N SER A 278 7.25 5.66 -7.11
CA SER A 278 6.88 4.83 -5.96
C SER A 278 5.47 4.25 -6.07
N ASN A 279 5.30 3.08 -5.46
CA ASN A 279 4.02 2.40 -5.24
C ASN A 279 3.54 2.52 -3.78
N ARG A 280 4.20 3.35 -2.97
CA ARG A 280 3.96 3.49 -1.52
C ARG A 280 3.59 4.92 -1.17
N GLN A 281 3.37 5.17 0.12
CA GLN A 281 2.93 6.46 0.65
C GLN A 281 3.92 7.61 0.41
N ASP A 282 5.18 7.32 0.04
CA ASP A 282 6.15 8.34 -0.36
C ASP A 282 5.95 8.86 -1.78
N LYS A 283 5.04 8.26 -2.58
CA LYS A 283 4.82 8.64 -3.98
C LYS A 283 4.51 10.12 -4.15
N GLY A 284 5.37 10.81 -4.92
CA GLY A 284 5.23 12.24 -5.21
C GLY A 284 5.46 13.16 -4.01
N THR A 285 6.02 12.64 -2.91
CA THR A 285 6.37 13.43 -1.73
C THR A 285 7.84 13.86 -1.78
N ILE A 286 8.15 14.99 -1.17
CA ILE A 286 9.53 15.47 -1.03
C ILE A 286 10.24 14.63 0.02
N LYS A 287 11.29 13.93 -0.39
CA LYS A 287 12.13 13.09 0.48
C LYS A 287 13.60 13.29 0.17
N PHE A 288 14.45 12.91 1.12
CA PHE A 288 15.90 12.97 1.02
C PHE A 288 16.50 11.60 1.36
N LEU A 289 17.79 11.42 1.10
CA LEU A 289 18.49 10.14 1.24
C LEU A 289 19.08 9.88 2.63
N ASN A 290 18.63 10.58 3.68
CA ASN A 290 19.19 10.46 5.05
C ASN A 290 19.23 8.99 5.52
N SER A 291 18.14 8.25 5.27
CA SER A 291 18.01 6.86 5.68
C SER A 291 18.96 5.90 4.96
N TYR A 292 19.59 6.33 3.87
CA TYR A 292 20.61 5.56 3.15
C TYR A 292 22.02 5.76 3.69
N TYR A 293 22.25 6.74 4.58
CA TYR A 293 23.59 7.12 5.02
C TYR A 293 24.35 5.93 5.62
N TYR A 294 23.69 5.15 6.48
CA TYR A 294 24.28 3.92 7.05
C TYR A 294 24.75 2.95 5.96
N SER A 295 23.90 2.68 4.97
CA SER A 295 24.18 1.72 3.90
C SER A 295 25.31 2.20 2.98
N TYR A 296 25.27 3.48 2.57
CA TYR A 296 26.34 4.10 1.79
C TYR A 296 27.67 4.11 2.54
N ARG A 297 27.67 4.52 3.81
CA ARG A 297 28.90 4.57 4.62
C ARG A 297 29.50 3.19 4.82
N THR A 298 28.66 2.19 5.11
CA THR A 298 29.10 0.80 5.30
C THR A 298 29.79 0.27 4.05
N LEU A 299 29.16 0.39 2.88
CA LEU A 299 29.73 -0.13 1.63
C LEU A 299 30.85 0.76 1.07
N ALA A 300 30.85 2.07 1.34
CA ALA A 300 31.99 2.92 1.01
C ALA A 300 33.26 2.46 1.72
N LEU A 301 33.18 2.14 3.02
CA LEU A 301 34.31 1.67 3.81
C LEU A 301 34.69 0.23 3.46
N LEU A 302 33.72 -0.66 3.29
CA LEU A 302 33.97 -2.06 2.95
C LEU A 302 34.62 -2.21 1.56
N ASP A 303 34.07 -1.51 0.56
CA ASP A 303 34.48 -1.67 -0.84
C ASP A 303 35.54 -0.63 -1.26
N GLN A 304 35.94 0.28 -0.36
CA GLN A 304 36.76 1.46 -0.68
C GLN A 304 36.17 2.28 -1.84
N ASN A 305 34.84 2.44 -1.84
CA ASN A 305 34.09 3.04 -2.94
C ASN A 305 33.94 4.56 -2.76
N GLY A 306 34.66 5.32 -3.60
CA GLY A 306 34.63 6.79 -3.60
C GLY A 306 33.32 7.43 -4.10
N GLU A 307 32.51 6.75 -4.91
CA GLU A 307 31.19 7.26 -5.33
C GLU A 307 30.19 7.15 -4.18
N PHE A 308 30.23 6.05 -3.42
CA PHE A 308 29.43 5.89 -2.20
C PHE A 308 29.86 6.89 -1.11
N ALA A 309 31.16 7.16 -0.97
CA ALA A 309 31.64 8.24 -0.11
C ALA A 309 31.13 9.62 -0.55
N ALA A 310 31.03 9.88 -1.86
CA ALA A 310 30.46 11.11 -2.38
C ALA A 310 28.95 11.22 -2.09
N MET A 311 28.21 10.11 -2.12
CA MET A 311 26.81 10.06 -1.67
C MET A 311 26.66 10.38 -0.19
N CYS A 312 27.54 9.88 0.69
CA CYS A 312 27.55 10.29 2.11
C CYS A 312 27.71 11.82 2.25
N LYS A 313 28.67 12.42 1.52
CA LYS A 313 28.89 13.88 1.55
C LYS A 313 27.70 14.67 1.00
N LEU A 314 27.02 14.15 -0.02
CA LEU A 314 25.79 14.74 -0.53
C LEU A 314 24.70 14.73 0.55
N ILE A 315 24.48 13.59 1.20
CA ILE A 315 23.47 13.42 2.25
C ILE A 315 23.74 14.37 3.40
N ASP A 316 24.98 14.43 3.89
CA ASP A 316 25.44 15.35 4.94
C ASP A 316 25.05 16.81 4.61
N LYS A 317 25.28 17.23 3.37
CA LYS A 317 24.93 18.57 2.91
C LYS A 317 23.41 18.81 2.83
N SER A 318 22.64 17.87 2.29
CA SER A 318 21.19 18.03 2.11
C SER A 318 20.39 17.92 3.40
N SER A 319 20.90 17.15 4.38
CA SER A 319 20.22 16.86 5.64
C SER A 319 20.57 17.83 6.77
N GLY A 320 21.49 18.77 6.50
CA GLY A 320 22.08 19.62 7.53
C GLY A 320 22.85 18.81 8.59
N ASN A 321 23.52 17.73 8.17
CA ASN A 321 24.27 16.79 9.02
C ASN A 321 23.44 16.06 10.10
N ARG A 322 22.13 15.86 9.89
CA ARG A 322 21.23 15.23 10.87
C ARG A 322 20.96 13.75 10.57
N ASN A 323 22.01 12.94 10.48
CA ASN A 323 21.88 11.48 10.30
C ASN A 323 21.68 10.75 11.65
N SER A 324 20.96 11.38 12.60
CA SER A 324 20.82 10.87 13.97
C SER A 324 20.05 9.56 14.06
N GLU A 325 19.25 9.23 13.05
CA GLU A 325 18.43 8.00 13.00
C GLU A 325 19.27 6.70 12.99
N HIS A 326 20.57 6.78 12.66
CA HIS A 326 21.48 5.61 12.65
C HIS A 326 22.48 5.61 13.82
N LEU A 327 22.36 6.55 14.76
CA LEU A 327 23.32 6.72 15.85
C LEU A 327 23.48 5.45 16.70
N ASN A 328 22.37 4.79 17.00
CA ASN A 328 22.31 3.52 17.72
C ASN A 328 23.22 2.45 17.07
N HIS A 329 23.21 2.32 15.74
CA HIS A 329 24.06 1.38 15.00
C HIS A 329 25.52 1.82 14.99
N PHE A 330 25.81 3.11 14.79
CA PHE A 330 27.20 3.59 14.82
C PHE A 330 27.87 3.33 16.17
N LEU A 331 27.16 3.44 17.28
CA LEU A 331 27.71 3.17 18.61
C LEU A 331 28.08 1.69 18.81
N LEU A 332 27.41 0.77 18.14
CA LEU A 332 27.71 -0.66 18.18
C LEU A 332 28.72 -1.11 17.12
N GLU A 333 29.05 -0.24 16.15
CA GLU A 333 29.90 -0.57 15.00
C GLU A 333 31.08 0.40 14.84
N PRO A 334 32.14 0.29 15.68
CA PRO A 334 33.29 1.20 15.65
C PRO A 334 34.05 1.22 14.33
N GLU A 335 33.94 0.17 13.52
CA GLU A 335 34.53 0.12 12.18
C GLU A 335 33.97 1.21 11.25
N LEU A 336 32.74 1.66 11.50
CA LEU A 336 32.12 2.76 10.76
C LEU A 336 32.62 4.14 11.22
N TRP A 337 33.49 4.25 12.23
CA TRP A 337 34.02 5.55 12.68
C TRP A 337 35.19 6.04 11.82
N LYS A 338 35.74 5.17 10.98
CA LYS A 338 36.85 5.46 10.07
C LYS A 338 36.50 6.58 9.09
N GLU A 339 37.52 7.32 8.67
CA GLU A 339 37.38 8.28 7.58
C GLU A 339 36.90 7.59 6.30
N LEU A 340 36.00 8.26 5.58
CA LEU A 340 35.53 7.77 4.28
C LEU A 340 36.69 7.73 3.28
N PRO A 341 36.67 6.82 2.30
CA PRO A 341 37.67 6.83 1.23
C PRO A 341 37.57 8.13 0.40
N ALA A 342 38.60 8.38 -0.41
CA ALA A 342 38.64 9.55 -1.29
C ALA A 342 37.40 9.58 -2.20
N VAL A 343 36.71 10.73 -2.21
CA VAL A 343 35.48 10.91 -2.96
C VAL A 343 35.72 10.91 -4.48
N LYS A 344 34.79 10.33 -5.23
CA LYS A 344 34.72 10.39 -6.70
C LYS A 344 33.53 11.24 -7.15
N SER A 345 33.50 11.61 -8.43
CA SER A 345 32.39 12.38 -9.00
C SER A 345 31.10 11.55 -9.07
N LEU A 346 29.98 12.13 -8.64
CA LEU A 346 28.65 11.57 -8.88
C LEU A 346 28.18 11.82 -10.33
N PRO A 347 27.31 10.95 -10.89
CA PRO A 347 26.77 11.15 -12.22
C PRO A 347 25.89 12.41 -12.26
N THR A 348 26.30 13.40 -13.06
CA THR A 348 25.55 14.66 -13.26
C THR A 348 25.23 14.92 -14.73
N ASN A 349 25.66 14.06 -15.64
CA ASN A 349 25.34 14.13 -17.06
C ASN A 349 25.02 12.73 -17.58
N TYR A 350 23.74 12.43 -17.76
CA TYR A 350 23.30 11.11 -18.21
C TYR A 350 21.89 11.12 -18.83
N VAL A 351 21.63 10.07 -19.61
CA VAL A 351 20.29 9.58 -19.95
C VAL A 351 20.27 8.14 -19.49
N LYS A 352 19.40 7.82 -18.53
CA LYS A 352 19.35 6.50 -17.91
C LYS A 352 17.91 6.01 -17.88
N THR A 353 17.67 4.87 -18.52
CA THR A 353 16.37 4.19 -18.55
C THR A 353 16.29 3.17 -17.42
N PHE A 354 15.16 3.13 -16.74
CA PHE A 354 14.82 2.15 -15.71
C PHE A 354 13.50 1.47 -16.08
N PRO A 355 13.51 0.54 -17.06
CA PRO A 355 12.29 -0.08 -17.58
C PRO A 355 11.45 -0.76 -16.52
N TYR A 356 12.03 -1.36 -15.47
CA TYR A 356 11.27 -2.04 -14.42
C TYR A 356 10.58 -1.05 -13.47
N SER A 357 11.13 0.15 -13.31
CA SER A 357 10.47 1.27 -12.62
C SER A 357 9.58 2.10 -13.55
N GLY A 358 9.61 1.85 -14.86
CA GLY A 358 8.85 2.59 -15.85
C GLY A 358 9.26 4.05 -15.99
N ILE A 359 10.54 4.38 -15.72
CA ILE A 359 11.02 5.76 -15.79
C ILE A 359 12.26 5.94 -16.67
N VAL A 360 12.43 7.17 -17.16
CA VAL A 360 13.66 7.65 -17.78
C VAL A 360 14.15 8.87 -17.03
N ARG A 361 15.42 8.85 -16.63
CA ARG A 361 16.08 9.97 -15.96
C ARG A 361 17.08 10.62 -16.88
N ILE A 362 16.96 11.93 -17.00
CA ILE A 362 17.85 12.76 -17.81
C ILE A 362 18.40 13.84 -16.90
N ARG A 363 19.72 13.91 -16.75
CA ARG A 363 20.39 14.95 -15.97
C ARG A 363 21.45 15.64 -16.81
N ARG A 364 21.53 16.97 -16.71
CA ARG A 364 22.60 17.79 -17.28
C ARG A 364 23.00 18.87 -16.27
N GLY A 365 24.04 18.57 -15.50
CA GLY A 365 24.55 19.44 -14.44
C GLY A 365 23.49 19.69 -13.36
N GLN A 366 22.99 20.94 -13.34
CA GLN A 366 22.08 21.46 -12.33
C GLN A 366 20.59 21.36 -12.70
N TRP A 367 20.27 20.74 -13.84
CA TRP A 367 18.89 20.39 -14.15
C TRP A 367 18.72 18.90 -14.44
N ASP A 368 17.54 18.39 -14.15
CA ASP A 368 17.11 17.05 -14.51
C ASP A 368 15.63 16.99 -14.86
N THR A 369 15.23 15.89 -15.48
CA THR A 369 13.83 15.55 -15.75
C THR A 369 13.61 14.06 -15.60
N THR A 370 12.42 13.70 -15.13
CA THR A 370 11.93 12.33 -15.08
C THR A 370 10.77 12.21 -16.06
N ILE A 371 10.84 11.23 -16.96
CA ILE A 371 9.73 10.80 -17.81
C ILE A 371 9.16 9.51 -17.20
N LEU A 372 7.85 9.44 -17.01
CA LEU A 372 7.17 8.33 -16.35
C LEU A 372 6.16 7.64 -17.26
N SER A 373 6.11 6.31 -17.15
CA SER A 373 5.09 5.45 -17.76
C SER A 373 4.05 5.02 -16.72
N ASN A 374 2.85 4.70 -17.21
CA ASN A 374 1.70 4.31 -16.40
C ASN A 374 1.41 5.28 -15.24
N ASN A 375 1.63 6.58 -15.49
CA ASN A 375 1.46 7.65 -14.50
C ASN A 375 0.81 8.87 -15.16
N PRO A 376 -0.29 9.44 -14.60
CA PRO A 376 -0.89 10.68 -15.10
C PRO A 376 0.07 11.87 -15.09
N GLY A 377 0.97 11.93 -14.09
CA GLY A 377 2.10 12.85 -14.05
C GLY A 377 3.26 12.26 -14.83
N PHE A 378 3.34 12.52 -16.13
CA PHE A 378 4.29 11.84 -17.02
C PHE A 378 5.65 12.54 -17.11
N LEU A 379 5.78 13.78 -16.62
CA LEU A 379 7.00 14.57 -16.66
C LEU A 379 7.21 15.33 -15.36
N THR A 380 8.41 15.26 -14.78
CA THR A 380 8.91 16.20 -13.77
C THR A 380 10.15 16.91 -14.29
N PHE A 381 10.42 18.13 -13.84
CA PHE A 381 11.61 18.90 -14.23
C PHE A 381 12.12 19.73 -13.05
N HIS A 382 13.41 19.61 -12.73
CA HIS A 382 14.03 20.44 -11.70
C HIS A 382 15.21 21.21 -12.30
N LYS A 383 15.38 22.46 -11.88
CA LYS A 383 16.57 23.27 -12.10
C LYS A 383 16.96 23.94 -10.78
N GLY A 384 17.86 23.29 -10.03
CA GLY A 384 18.09 23.64 -8.64
C GLY A 384 16.80 23.57 -7.82
N ASN A 385 16.41 24.68 -7.18
CA ASN A 385 15.21 24.77 -6.36
C ASN A 385 13.93 25.15 -7.14
N ALA A 386 14.02 25.41 -8.45
CA ALA A 386 12.84 25.60 -9.29
C ALA A 386 12.33 24.25 -9.79
N VAL A 387 11.13 23.86 -9.35
CA VAL A 387 10.61 22.50 -9.51
C VAL A 387 9.25 22.51 -10.21
N LEU A 388 9.15 21.75 -11.31
CA LEU A 388 7.90 21.28 -11.89
C LEU A 388 7.66 19.84 -11.40
N GLN A 389 6.83 19.70 -10.37
CA GLN A 389 6.56 18.41 -9.69
C GLN A 389 5.76 17.42 -10.55
N GLY A 390 5.14 17.88 -11.63
CA GLY A 390 4.35 17.02 -12.49
C GLY A 390 3.69 17.80 -13.62
N MET A 391 3.70 17.22 -14.81
CA MET A 391 2.88 17.64 -15.94
C MET A 391 1.84 16.56 -16.24
N ARG A 392 0.60 16.97 -16.46
CA ARG A 392 -0.50 16.10 -16.86
C ARG A 392 -1.12 16.61 -18.15
N ILE A 393 -1.56 15.69 -19.00
CA ILE A 393 -2.38 15.99 -20.16
C ILE A 393 -3.73 15.31 -19.96
N ALA A 394 -4.82 16.04 -20.18
CA ALA A 394 -6.16 15.50 -20.16
C ALA A 394 -6.84 15.75 -21.51
N ALA A 395 -7.42 14.70 -22.09
CA ALA A 395 -8.33 14.74 -23.21
C ALA A 395 -9.75 14.39 -22.73
N SER A 396 -10.79 14.76 -23.47
CA SER A 396 -12.15 14.31 -23.18
C SER A 396 -12.49 13.11 -24.06
N PHE A 397 -12.49 11.89 -23.51
CA PHE A 397 -12.84 10.67 -24.27
C PHE A 397 -13.58 9.64 -23.38
N PHE A 398 -14.91 9.50 -23.52
CA PHE A 398 -15.73 8.55 -22.73
C PHE A 398 -15.50 8.58 -21.20
N GLY A 399 -15.24 9.76 -20.62
CA GLY A 399 -14.86 9.88 -19.21
C GLY A 399 -13.47 9.34 -18.86
N LYS A 400 -12.76 8.72 -19.81
CA LYS A 400 -11.36 8.31 -19.75
C LYS A 400 -10.51 9.43 -20.38
N GLY A 401 -9.94 10.30 -19.57
CA GLY A 401 -9.30 11.51 -20.10
C GLY A 401 -7.83 11.70 -19.80
N GLN A 402 -7.33 11.12 -18.71
CA GLN A 402 -5.95 11.36 -18.29
C GLN A 402 -4.98 10.58 -19.17
N PHE A 403 -4.03 11.28 -19.77
CA PHE A 403 -2.93 10.64 -20.47
C PHE A 403 -2.07 9.85 -19.47
N GLN A 404 -1.96 8.55 -19.70
CA GLN A 404 -1.03 7.67 -19.00
C GLN A 404 -0.32 6.86 -20.07
N SER A 405 1.00 6.99 -20.18
CA SER A 405 1.72 6.32 -21.27
C SER A 405 1.88 4.83 -20.98
N SER A 406 1.57 3.97 -21.96
CA SER A 406 1.82 2.53 -21.88
C SER A 406 3.23 2.15 -22.35
N GLU A 407 3.87 3.02 -23.14
CA GLU A 407 5.21 2.84 -23.69
C GLU A 407 6.00 4.15 -23.62
N ILE A 408 7.30 4.07 -23.32
CA ILE A 408 8.28 5.14 -23.51
C ILE A 408 9.34 4.64 -24.48
N LYS A 409 9.46 5.29 -25.65
CA LYS A 409 10.46 4.95 -26.67
C LYS A 409 11.35 6.14 -26.96
N GLN A 410 12.66 5.89 -27.02
CA GLN A 410 13.62 6.88 -27.50
C GLN A 410 13.70 6.85 -29.03
N ASP A 411 13.66 8.02 -29.67
CA ASP A 411 13.91 8.21 -31.11
C ASP A 411 14.87 9.40 -31.30
N GLY A 412 16.15 9.10 -31.44
CA GLY A 412 17.21 10.12 -31.45
C GLY A 412 17.22 10.97 -30.18
N ASN A 413 16.92 12.27 -30.33
CA ASN A 413 16.81 13.23 -29.23
C ASN A 413 15.36 13.42 -28.71
N LYS A 414 14.41 12.62 -29.19
CA LYS A 414 13.00 12.68 -28.81
C LYS A 414 12.62 11.49 -27.94
N TRP A 415 11.65 11.72 -27.06
CA TRP A 415 10.97 10.69 -26.30
C TRP A 415 9.52 10.62 -26.74
N ILE A 416 9.11 9.46 -27.21
CA ILE A 416 7.76 9.19 -27.70
C ILE A 416 7.03 8.41 -26.63
N LEU A 417 5.95 9.01 -26.11
CA LEU A 417 5.04 8.38 -25.16
C LEU A 417 3.72 8.09 -25.88
N LYS A 418 3.17 6.89 -25.71
CA LYS A 418 1.91 6.49 -26.38
C LYS A 418 0.87 6.05 -25.36
N ASN A 419 -0.38 6.34 -25.65
CA ASN A 419 -1.56 5.80 -24.97
C ASN A 419 -2.64 5.52 -26.02
N ALA A 420 -3.43 4.49 -25.83
CA ALA A 420 -4.60 4.17 -26.64
C ALA A 420 -5.81 4.05 -25.71
N LEU A 421 -6.93 4.68 -26.07
CA LEU A 421 -8.16 4.66 -25.28
C LEU A 421 -9.27 4.02 -26.11
N GLU A 422 -10.07 3.18 -25.46
CA GLU A 422 -11.25 2.57 -26.05
C GLU A 422 -12.47 2.91 -25.20
N GLY A 423 -13.59 3.19 -25.88
CA GLY A 423 -14.86 3.54 -25.28
C GLY A 423 -15.97 2.63 -25.82
N PRO A 424 -16.85 2.10 -24.97
CA PRO A 424 -17.97 1.30 -25.44
C PRO A 424 -19.01 2.20 -26.12
N TYR A 425 -19.54 1.72 -27.23
CA TYR A 425 -20.81 2.20 -27.78
C TYR A 425 -21.86 1.13 -27.49
N TYR A 426 -22.87 1.47 -26.72
CA TYR A 426 -24.01 0.58 -26.50
C TYR A 426 -25.02 0.76 -27.64
N GLN A 427 -25.51 -0.34 -28.20
CA GLN A 427 -26.57 -0.35 -29.20
C GLN A 427 -27.90 -0.74 -28.52
N PRO A 428 -29.05 -0.22 -28.97
CA PRO A 428 -30.37 -0.65 -28.46
C PRO A 428 -30.60 -2.16 -28.63
N TYR A 429 -31.48 -2.76 -27.80
CA TYR A 429 -31.96 -4.13 -28.02
C TYR A 429 -32.53 -4.26 -29.45
N PRO A 430 -32.28 -5.36 -30.17
CA PRO A 430 -32.68 -5.48 -31.58
C PRO A 430 -34.17 -5.21 -31.78
N LYS A 431 -34.51 -4.20 -32.59
CA LYS A 431 -35.90 -3.77 -32.82
C LYS A 431 -36.79 -4.87 -33.41
N ASP A 432 -36.20 -5.81 -34.13
CA ASP A 432 -36.87 -6.98 -34.71
C ASP A 432 -37.29 -8.03 -33.66
N LYS A 433 -36.78 -7.94 -32.43
CA LYS A 433 -37.14 -8.81 -31.30
C LYS A 433 -38.14 -8.18 -30.33
N ILE A 434 -38.61 -6.96 -30.61
CA ILE A 434 -39.55 -6.24 -29.76
C ILE A 434 -40.87 -6.09 -30.52
N GLU A 435 -41.96 -6.39 -29.84
CA GLU A 435 -43.27 -5.86 -30.18
C GLU A 435 -43.75 -4.96 -29.05
N TRP A 436 -44.50 -3.91 -29.40
CA TRP A 436 -45.16 -3.04 -28.45
C TRP A 436 -46.66 -3.30 -28.53
N VAL A 437 -47.30 -3.58 -27.41
CA VAL A 437 -48.75 -3.76 -27.36
C VAL A 437 -49.33 -2.62 -26.53
N ILE A 438 -50.16 -1.79 -27.16
CA ILE A 438 -50.80 -0.65 -26.50
C ILE A 438 -52.31 -0.87 -26.56
N ILE A 439 -52.94 -0.92 -25.38
CA ILE A 439 -54.40 -0.91 -25.22
C ILE A 439 -54.79 0.50 -24.77
N ASP A 440 -55.39 1.28 -25.66
CA ASP A 440 -55.78 2.66 -25.38
C ASP A 440 -57.29 2.77 -25.16
N ASP A 441 -57.68 2.91 -23.91
CA ASP A 441 -59.04 3.23 -23.46
C ASP A 441 -59.19 4.68 -22.96
N GLY A 442 -58.21 5.53 -23.27
CA GLY A 442 -58.18 6.94 -22.92
C GLY A 442 -59.27 7.74 -23.62
N THR A 443 -59.62 8.89 -23.06
CA THR A 443 -60.58 9.82 -23.69
C THR A 443 -59.98 10.59 -24.85
N ASP A 444 -58.65 10.72 -24.86
CA ASP A 444 -57.87 11.30 -25.94
C ASP A 444 -56.98 10.17 -26.50
N LYS A 445 -57.25 9.76 -27.74
CA LYS A 445 -56.62 8.59 -28.35
C LYS A 445 -55.28 8.97 -28.96
N ILE A 446 -54.25 8.16 -28.73
CA ILE A 446 -52.90 8.44 -29.25
C ILE A 446 -52.64 7.80 -30.64
N LYS A 447 -53.68 7.36 -31.33
CA LYS A 447 -53.58 6.63 -32.60
C LYS A 447 -52.76 7.38 -33.66
N ASP A 448 -52.99 8.68 -33.77
CA ASP A 448 -52.26 9.58 -34.65
C ASP A 448 -50.76 9.58 -34.33
N LEU A 449 -50.38 9.61 -33.05
CA LEU A 449 -48.98 9.52 -32.62
C LEU A 449 -48.35 8.19 -33.01
N ILE A 450 -49.09 7.08 -32.88
CA ILE A 450 -48.61 5.75 -33.26
C ILE A 450 -48.39 5.67 -34.77
N GLU A 451 -49.37 6.07 -35.57
CA GLU A 451 -49.28 6.04 -37.04
C GLU A 451 -48.13 6.93 -37.53
N ASN A 452 -47.97 8.13 -36.96
CA ASN A 452 -46.90 9.06 -37.29
C ASN A 452 -45.50 8.56 -36.88
N SER A 453 -45.40 7.69 -35.87
CA SER A 453 -44.12 7.15 -35.42
C SER A 453 -43.41 6.29 -36.47
N GLY A 454 -44.18 5.67 -37.39
CA GLY A 454 -43.65 4.72 -38.37
C GLY A 454 -43.07 3.44 -37.76
N ILE A 455 -43.32 3.16 -36.48
CA ILE A 455 -42.77 2.00 -35.77
C ILE A 455 -43.66 0.78 -36.04
N SER A 456 -43.25 -0.05 -37.00
CA SER A 456 -43.96 -1.28 -37.40
C SER A 456 -44.17 -2.31 -36.28
N GLN A 457 -43.39 -2.21 -35.21
CA GLN A 457 -43.45 -3.09 -34.04
C GLN A 457 -44.63 -2.78 -33.12
N ILE A 458 -45.30 -1.64 -33.27
CA ILE A 458 -46.42 -1.24 -32.40
C ILE A 458 -47.71 -1.88 -32.91
N LYS A 459 -48.36 -2.65 -32.02
CA LYS A 459 -49.72 -3.16 -32.13
C LYS A 459 -50.60 -2.32 -31.23
N TYR A 460 -51.33 -1.40 -31.83
CA TYR A 460 -52.21 -0.47 -31.14
C TYR A 460 -53.66 -0.93 -31.25
N TYR A 461 -54.37 -0.95 -30.10
CA TYR A 461 -55.77 -1.34 -30.00
C TYR A 461 -56.54 -0.25 -29.27
N GLU A 462 -57.41 0.45 -29.99
CA GLU A 462 -58.31 1.46 -29.42
C GLU A 462 -59.59 0.84 -28.86
N LEU A 463 -60.05 1.37 -27.73
CA LEU A 463 -61.30 0.96 -27.08
C LEU A 463 -62.16 2.18 -26.74
N ASP A 464 -63.44 2.13 -27.07
CA ASP A 464 -64.39 3.22 -26.75
C ASP A 464 -64.81 3.23 -25.27
N THR A 465 -64.60 2.11 -24.57
CA THR A 465 -65.01 1.93 -23.18
C THR A 465 -63.80 1.82 -22.27
N LYS A 466 -63.84 2.58 -21.17
CA LYS A 466 -62.80 2.54 -20.14
C LYS A 466 -62.87 1.22 -19.37
N LEU A 467 -61.75 0.51 -19.29
CA LEU A 467 -61.62 -0.73 -18.55
C LEU A 467 -61.02 -0.47 -17.17
N THR A 468 -61.26 -1.40 -16.23
CA THR A 468 -60.47 -1.45 -15.00
C THR A 468 -59.02 -1.81 -15.33
N LEU A 469 -58.08 -1.45 -14.45
CA LEU A 469 -56.65 -1.70 -14.70
C LEU A 469 -56.35 -3.20 -14.83
N GLY A 470 -56.94 -4.04 -13.98
CA GLY A 470 -56.78 -5.50 -14.05
C GLY A 470 -57.34 -6.10 -15.34
N SER A 471 -58.54 -5.68 -15.78
CA SER A 471 -59.13 -6.15 -17.04
C SER A 471 -58.32 -5.72 -18.24
N LYS A 472 -57.79 -4.48 -18.22
CA LYS A 472 -56.91 -3.95 -19.27
C LYS A 472 -55.59 -4.72 -19.38
N ARG A 473 -54.93 -5.02 -18.26
CA ARG A 473 -53.69 -5.82 -18.25
C ARG A 473 -53.95 -7.22 -18.81
N ASN A 474 -55.03 -7.88 -18.42
CA ASN A 474 -55.42 -9.18 -18.97
C ASN A 474 -55.66 -9.12 -20.49
N LEU A 475 -56.39 -8.11 -20.97
CA LEU A 475 -56.61 -7.92 -22.41
C LEU A 475 -55.29 -7.67 -23.16
N MET A 476 -54.39 -6.87 -22.59
CA MET A 476 -53.05 -6.65 -23.16
C MET A 476 -52.29 -7.96 -23.31
N HIS A 477 -52.34 -8.85 -22.31
CA HIS A 477 -51.67 -10.15 -22.37
C HIS A 477 -52.16 -11.02 -23.51
N GLU A 478 -53.47 -11.05 -23.78
CA GLU A 478 -54.07 -11.81 -24.88
C GLU A 478 -53.57 -11.35 -26.26
N LYS A 479 -53.18 -10.07 -26.38
CA LYS A 479 -52.66 -9.49 -27.64
C LYS A 479 -51.16 -9.70 -27.85
N THR A 480 -50.42 -10.11 -26.83
CA THR A 480 -48.98 -10.41 -26.94
C THR A 480 -48.71 -11.69 -27.72
N THR A 481 -47.61 -11.73 -28.46
CA THR A 481 -47.07 -12.91 -29.15
C THR A 481 -45.71 -13.36 -28.63
N GLY A 482 -44.95 -12.47 -27.98
CA GLY A 482 -43.63 -12.75 -27.42
C GLY A 482 -43.65 -13.65 -26.19
N ASP A 483 -42.49 -14.28 -25.93
CA ASP A 483 -42.30 -15.22 -24.82
C ASP A 483 -42.12 -14.52 -23.46
N ILE A 484 -41.66 -13.27 -23.47
CA ILE A 484 -41.44 -12.44 -22.28
C ILE A 484 -42.25 -11.16 -22.46
N ILE A 485 -43.03 -10.82 -21.43
CA ILE A 485 -43.84 -9.61 -21.35
C ILE A 485 -43.12 -8.66 -20.40
N VAL A 486 -42.81 -7.46 -20.88
CA VAL A 486 -42.18 -6.38 -20.08
C VAL A 486 -43.16 -5.23 -20.02
N TYR A 487 -43.48 -4.77 -18.81
CA TYR A 487 -44.33 -3.60 -18.66
C TYR A 487 -43.53 -2.31 -18.74
N MET A 488 -44.20 -1.32 -19.30
CA MET A 488 -43.75 0.04 -19.54
C MET A 488 -44.97 0.95 -19.35
N ASP A 489 -45.11 1.49 -18.15
CA ASP A 489 -46.16 2.47 -17.85
C ASP A 489 -45.74 3.85 -18.42
N ASP A 490 -46.68 4.63 -18.94
CA ASP A 490 -46.41 5.86 -19.69
C ASP A 490 -46.05 7.07 -18.82
N ASP A 491 -46.30 6.97 -17.51
CA ASP A 491 -45.96 7.96 -16.49
C ASP A 491 -44.67 7.66 -15.71
N ASP A 492 -43.96 6.59 -16.07
CA ASP A 492 -42.71 6.15 -15.45
C ASP A 492 -41.46 6.49 -16.29
N TYR A 493 -40.32 6.64 -15.60
CA TYR A 493 -39.01 6.72 -16.24
C TYR A 493 -38.30 5.36 -16.21
N TYR A 494 -37.97 4.83 -17.39
CA TYR A 494 -37.20 3.60 -17.55
C TYR A 494 -35.81 3.90 -18.13
N PRO A 495 -34.73 3.33 -17.56
CA PRO A 495 -33.39 3.41 -18.16
C PRO A 495 -33.34 2.79 -19.56
N PRO A 496 -32.44 3.26 -20.45
CA PRO A 496 -32.29 2.71 -21.80
C PRO A 496 -32.07 1.19 -21.84
N GLU A 497 -31.47 0.61 -20.81
CA GLU A 497 -31.15 -0.81 -20.67
C GLU A 497 -32.29 -1.64 -20.07
N ARG A 498 -33.44 -1.04 -19.70
CA ARG A 498 -34.55 -1.68 -18.96
C ARG A 498 -34.99 -3.02 -19.55
N ILE A 499 -35.18 -3.08 -20.87
CA ILE A 499 -35.65 -4.29 -21.56
C ILE A 499 -34.56 -5.37 -21.52
N GLN A 500 -33.32 -5.02 -21.89
CA GLN A 500 -32.19 -5.94 -21.91
C GLN A 500 -31.93 -6.53 -20.52
N HIS A 501 -31.81 -5.66 -19.49
CA HIS A 501 -31.53 -6.08 -18.12
C HIS A 501 -32.59 -7.05 -17.58
N ALA A 502 -33.87 -6.76 -17.80
CA ALA A 502 -34.94 -7.62 -17.30
C ALA A 502 -35.03 -8.97 -18.04
N VAL A 503 -34.81 -8.97 -19.36
CA VAL A 503 -34.76 -10.20 -20.14
C VAL A 503 -33.58 -11.07 -19.70
N ASP A 504 -32.38 -10.49 -19.56
CA ASP A 504 -31.19 -11.23 -19.13
C ASP A 504 -31.41 -11.88 -17.76
N LYS A 505 -31.97 -11.13 -16.80
CA LYS A 505 -32.27 -11.64 -15.45
C LYS A 505 -33.23 -12.82 -15.46
N LEU A 506 -34.25 -12.81 -16.31
CA LEU A 506 -35.20 -13.92 -16.46
C LEU A 506 -34.58 -15.15 -17.15
N LEU A 507 -33.65 -14.92 -18.08
CA LEU A 507 -32.95 -16.00 -18.80
C LEU A 507 -31.87 -16.65 -17.94
N GLU A 508 -31.16 -15.87 -17.12
CA GLU A 508 -30.19 -16.35 -16.12
C GLU A 508 -30.85 -17.23 -15.05
N ASN A 509 -32.14 -17.02 -14.77
CA ASN A 509 -32.92 -17.73 -13.76
C ASN A 509 -34.04 -18.55 -14.44
N SER A 510 -33.68 -19.66 -15.09
CA SER A 510 -34.60 -20.47 -15.91
C SER A 510 -35.86 -20.90 -15.16
N ASP A 511 -35.74 -21.21 -13.87
CA ASP A 511 -36.81 -21.76 -13.02
C ASP A 511 -37.75 -20.67 -12.47
N ILE A 512 -37.38 -19.39 -12.63
CA ILE A 512 -38.18 -18.25 -12.19
C ILE A 512 -38.97 -17.69 -13.38
N LEU A 513 -40.25 -17.38 -13.13
CA LEU A 513 -41.17 -16.94 -14.17
C LEU A 513 -41.35 -15.42 -14.23
N ILE A 514 -40.91 -14.67 -13.22
CA ILE A 514 -41.12 -13.22 -13.10
C ILE A 514 -39.94 -12.50 -12.46
N ALA A 515 -39.73 -11.27 -12.90
CA ALA A 515 -38.83 -10.29 -12.34
C ALA A 515 -39.56 -8.96 -12.12
N GLY A 516 -39.13 -8.18 -11.14
CA GLY A 516 -39.71 -6.87 -10.81
C GLY A 516 -38.89 -6.15 -9.73
N ALA A 517 -39.26 -4.92 -9.38
CA ALA A 517 -38.57 -4.14 -8.37
C ALA A 517 -39.48 -3.85 -7.16
N SER A 518 -39.02 -4.26 -5.98
CA SER A 518 -39.63 -3.89 -4.69
C SER A 518 -39.26 -2.47 -4.27
N GLU A 519 -38.10 -1.98 -4.75
CA GLU A 519 -37.62 -0.64 -4.52
C GLU A 519 -38.08 0.29 -5.66
N MET A 520 -38.63 1.45 -5.31
CA MET A 520 -39.01 2.47 -6.29
C MET A 520 -38.50 3.83 -5.87
N TYR A 521 -38.13 4.64 -6.87
CA TYR A 521 -37.72 6.03 -6.69
C TYR A 521 -38.79 6.96 -7.26
N ILE A 522 -39.40 7.76 -6.40
CA ILE A 522 -40.47 8.69 -6.77
C ILE A 522 -39.92 10.11 -6.73
N TYR A 523 -39.98 10.81 -7.87
CA TYR A 523 -39.56 12.20 -7.97
C TYR A 523 -40.74 13.17 -7.84
N PHE A 524 -40.74 13.96 -6.76
CA PHE A 524 -41.74 15.00 -6.55
C PHE A 524 -41.26 16.33 -7.14
N LYS A 525 -41.69 16.62 -8.37
CA LYS A 525 -41.31 17.83 -9.12
C LYS A 525 -41.52 19.14 -8.32
N HIS A 526 -42.64 19.24 -7.59
CA HIS A 526 -43.01 20.45 -6.86
C HIS A 526 -42.09 20.78 -5.66
N ILE A 527 -41.33 19.80 -5.15
CA ILE A 527 -40.33 19.99 -4.09
C ILE A 527 -38.91 19.64 -4.54
N SER A 528 -38.72 19.25 -5.80
CA SER A 528 -37.42 18.84 -6.37
C SER A 528 -36.68 17.80 -5.52
N LYS A 529 -37.41 16.81 -4.97
CA LYS A 529 -36.86 15.74 -4.14
C LYS A 529 -37.24 14.37 -4.68
N MET A 530 -36.32 13.43 -4.53
CA MET A 530 -36.52 12.02 -4.83
C MET A 530 -36.66 11.25 -3.52
N TYR A 531 -37.68 10.41 -3.42
CA TYR A 531 -37.92 9.53 -2.28
C TYR A 531 -37.77 8.08 -2.74
N LYS A 532 -37.15 7.27 -1.89
CA LYS A 532 -37.06 5.82 -2.08
C LYS A 532 -38.14 5.14 -1.23
N CYS A 533 -38.96 4.30 -1.84
CA CYS A 533 -39.88 3.39 -1.16
C CYS A 533 -39.42 1.93 -1.36
N GLY A 534 -39.82 1.06 -0.43
CA GLY A 534 -39.35 -0.33 -0.38
C GLY A 534 -37.88 -0.48 0.05
N PRO A 535 -37.32 -1.70 -0.04
CA PRO A 535 -37.99 -2.93 -0.47
C PRO A 535 -38.92 -3.44 0.63
N TYR A 536 -40.02 -4.09 0.25
CA TYR A 536 -41.05 -4.52 1.21
C TYR A 536 -40.94 -6.00 1.56
N ALA A 537 -40.67 -6.86 0.57
CA ALA A 537 -40.46 -8.30 0.75
C ALA A 537 -39.69 -8.89 -0.45
N PRO A 538 -39.06 -10.08 -0.31
CA PRO A 538 -38.24 -10.67 -1.37
C PRO A 538 -38.97 -10.93 -2.71
N TYR A 539 -40.26 -11.26 -2.66
CA TYR A 539 -41.10 -11.53 -3.83
C TYR A 539 -42.15 -10.43 -4.07
N HIS A 540 -41.96 -9.28 -3.43
CA HIS A 540 -42.78 -8.10 -3.68
C HIS A 540 -42.17 -7.29 -4.81
N ALA A 541 -43.02 -6.83 -5.74
CA ALA A 541 -42.74 -5.77 -6.68
C ALA A 541 -44.05 -5.12 -7.12
N THR A 542 -43.97 -3.88 -7.60
CA THR A 542 -45.13 -3.16 -8.14
C THR A 542 -45.33 -3.51 -9.61
N ALA A 543 -46.59 -3.52 -10.07
CA ALA A 543 -46.94 -4.01 -11.41
C ALA A 543 -46.10 -3.36 -12.52
N GLY A 544 -45.97 -2.03 -12.57
CA GLY A 544 -45.22 -1.31 -13.62
C GLY A 544 -43.77 -1.77 -13.81
N THR A 545 -43.18 -2.39 -12.79
CA THR A 545 -41.80 -2.89 -12.86
C THR A 545 -41.68 -4.31 -13.43
N PHE A 546 -42.79 -5.00 -13.69
CA PHE A 546 -42.77 -6.40 -14.05
C PHE A 546 -42.08 -6.67 -15.40
N ALA A 547 -41.36 -7.78 -15.43
CA ALA A 547 -41.04 -8.53 -16.61
C ALA A 547 -41.28 -10.01 -16.31
N PHE A 548 -42.03 -10.73 -17.13
CA PHE A 548 -42.33 -12.13 -16.85
C PHE A 548 -42.45 -12.98 -18.11
N LYS A 549 -42.14 -14.26 -17.97
CA LYS A 549 -42.36 -15.27 -19.01
C LYS A 549 -43.87 -15.45 -19.17
N LYS A 550 -44.37 -15.43 -20.41
CA LYS A 550 -45.79 -15.58 -20.74
C LYS A 550 -46.40 -16.86 -20.13
N GLU A 551 -45.59 -17.88 -19.90
CA GLU A 551 -45.95 -19.10 -19.18
C GLU A 551 -46.60 -18.85 -17.81
N LEU A 552 -46.22 -17.79 -17.09
CA LEU A 552 -46.80 -17.41 -15.80
C LEU A 552 -48.33 -17.28 -15.86
N LEU A 553 -48.86 -16.82 -17.00
CA LEU A 553 -50.30 -16.61 -17.19
C LEU A 553 -51.12 -17.90 -17.19
N LYS A 554 -50.48 -19.08 -17.28
CA LYS A 554 -51.15 -20.37 -17.11
C LYS A 554 -51.61 -20.61 -15.67
N ILE A 555 -50.99 -19.93 -14.70
CA ILE A 555 -51.22 -20.16 -13.26
C ILE A 555 -51.75 -18.93 -12.52
N THR A 556 -51.80 -17.77 -13.16
CA THR A 556 -52.30 -16.53 -12.56
C THR A 556 -52.87 -15.58 -13.61
N LYS A 557 -53.73 -14.65 -13.19
CA LYS A 557 -54.29 -13.55 -13.99
C LYS A 557 -54.67 -12.39 -13.07
N TYR A 558 -54.85 -11.19 -13.61
CA TYR A 558 -55.37 -10.08 -12.80
C TYR A 558 -56.87 -10.23 -12.54
N ASN A 559 -57.33 -9.60 -11.47
CA ASN A 559 -58.75 -9.48 -11.17
C ASN A 559 -59.38 -8.38 -12.04
N ASP A 560 -60.36 -8.75 -12.87
CA ASP A 560 -61.00 -7.87 -13.85
C ASP A 560 -61.78 -6.69 -13.21
N THR A 561 -61.95 -6.66 -11.89
CA THR A 561 -62.65 -5.57 -11.19
C THR A 561 -61.73 -4.61 -10.44
N LYS A 562 -60.42 -4.90 -10.38
CA LYS A 562 -59.44 -4.09 -9.62
C LYS A 562 -58.92 -2.91 -10.43
N SER A 563 -58.85 -1.75 -9.76
CA SER A 563 -58.30 -0.50 -10.31
C SER A 563 -57.07 0.02 -9.55
N LEU A 564 -56.63 -0.68 -8.50
CA LEU A 564 -55.44 -0.36 -7.71
C LEU A 564 -54.95 -1.63 -6.97
N GLY A 565 -53.62 -1.80 -6.89
CA GLY A 565 -52.99 -2.87 -6.09
C GLY A 565 -53.29 -4.27 -6.62
N GLU A 566 -53.54 -4.38 -7.92
CA GLU A 566 -53.91 -5.63 -8.59
C GLU A 566 -52.78 -6.67 -8.59
N GLU A 567 -51.52 -6.23 -8.42
CA GLU A 567 -50.33 -7.07 -8.37
C GLU A 567 -50.36 -8.08 -7.23
N LYS A 568 -50.98 -7.75 -6.10
CA LYS A 568 -51.04 -8.64 -4.94
C LYS A 568 -51.75 -9.95 -5.28
N GLU A 569 -52.89 -9.86 -5.96
CA GLU A 569 -53.68 -11.05 -6.36
C GLU A 569 -52.98 -11.79 -7.51
N PHE A 570 -52.42 -11.05 -8.48
CA PHE A 570 -51.63 -11.62 -9.58
C PHE A 570 -50.41 -12.42 -9.08
N LEU A 571 -49.75 -11.94 -8.02
CA LEU A 571 -48.63 -12.63 -7.37
C LEU A 571 -49.07 -13.63 -6.30
N LYS A 572 -50.36 -13.95 -6.20
CA LYS A 572 -50.94 -14.86 -5.18
C LYS A 572 -50.48 -14.51 -3.77
N ASP A 573 -50.75 -13.27 -3.35
CA ASP A 573 -50.28 -12.70 -2.08
C ASP A 573 -48.75 -12.71 -1.94
N TYR A 574 -48.04 -12.41 -3.03
CA TYR A 574 -46.57 -12.36 -3.10
C TYR A 574 -45.88 -13.70 -2.80
N THR A 575 -46.53 -14.82 -3.14
CA THR A 575 -45.98 -16.16 -2.95
C THR A 575 -45.26 -16.71 -4.18
N ILE A 576 -45.43 -16.08 -5.35
CA ILE A 576 -44.73 -16.46 -6.59
C ILE A 576 -43.26 -16.00 -6.50
N PRO A 577 -42.26 -16.91 -6.59
CA PRO A 577 -40.85 -16.54 -6.59
C PRO A 577 -40.50 -15.58 -7.72
N MET A 578 -39.66 -14.59 -7.42
CA MET A 578 -39.34 -13.48 -8.32
C MET A 578 -37.85 -13.11 -8.25
N VAL A 579 -37.29 -12.68 -9.38
CA VAL A 579 -35.98 -12.01 -9.44
C VAL A 579 -36.17 -10.50 -9.21
N GLN A 580 -35.44 -9.92 -8.26
CA GLN A 580 -35.44 -8.47 -8.05
C GLN A 580 -34.56 -7.77 -9.10
N LEU A 581 -35.05 -6.68 -9.70
CA LEU A 581 -34.39 -5.92 -10.78
C LEU A 581 -33.47 -4.79 -10.30
#